data_AF-A0ABD3VCD6-F1
#
_entry.id   AF-A0ABD3VCD6-F1
#
_cell.length_a   1.000
_cell.length_b   1.000
_cell.length_c   1.000
_cell.angle_alpha   90.00
_cell.angle_beta   90.00
_cell.angle_gamma   90.00
#
_symmetry.space_group_name_H-M   'P 1'
#
loop_
_entity.id
_entity.type
_entity.pdbx_description
1 polymer ?
#
loop_
_entity_poly.entity_id
_entity_poly.type
_entity_poly.pdbx_seq_one_letter_code
_entity_poly.pdbx_strand_id
1 'polypeptide(L)'
;MEDINDIRLGSTIPFTDQELQKLTALEIIKAENQKMRIFLSCRICGINRISCVLQCGHLTCWNCADPLVCCLVCDTPITNKYCIYLHPPYSMEN
;
A
#
# COMPACT_ATOMS: atom_id res chain seq x y z
N MET A 1 39.57 -31.20 13.46
CA MET A 1 39.37 -29.91 12.77
C MET A 1 38.69 -30.30 11.48
N GLU A 2 37.36 -30.35 11.50
CA GLU A 2 36.58 -30.83 10.36
C GLU A 2 36.21 -29.65 9.47
N ASP A 3 36.62 -29.74 8.22
CA ASP A 3 36.32 -28.83 7.12
C ASP A 3 34.81 -28.76 6.87
N ILE A 4 34.20 -27.60 7.10
CA ILE A 4 32.84 -27.31 6.66
C ILE A 4 32.93 -26.78 5.23
N ASN A 5 33.09 -27.70 4.28
CA ASN A 5 32.82 -27.46 2.87
C ASN A 5 31.36 -27.83 2.54
N ASP A 6 30.79 -27.07 1.62
CA ASP A 6 29.57 -27.36 0.85
C ASP A 6 28.22 -27.39 1.56
N ILE A 7 27.57 -26.22 1.58
CA ILE A 7 26.13 -26.14 1.35
C ILE A 7 25.87 -25.17 0.18
N ARG A 8 26.25 -25.60 -1.03
CA ARG A 8 25.55 -25.16 -2.25
C ARG A 8 24.31 -26.02 -2.39
N LEU A 9 23.20 -25.62 -1.75
CA LEU A 9 21.87 -26.10 -2.12
C LEU A 9 21.45 -25.44 -3.46
N GLY A 10 22.16 -25.80 -4.53
CA GLY A 10 21.72 -25.59 -5.90
C GLY A 10 20.75 -26.71 -6.28
N SER A 11 19.55 -26.71 -5.70
CA SER A 11 18.48 -27.58 -6.15
C SER A 11 17.95 -27.05 -7.48
N THR A 12 18.49 -27.53 -8.60
CA THR A 12 17.92 -27.34 -9.94
C THR A 12 16.70 -28.24 -10.08
N ILE A 13 15.61 -27.89 -9.40
CA ILE A 13 14.29 -28.46 -9.68
C ILE A 13 13.82 -27.80 -10.98
N PRO A 14 13.58 -28.55 -12.07
CA PRO A 14 13.02 -27.96 -13.28
C PRO A 14 11.59 -27.51 -12.97
N PHE A 15 11.39 -26.20 -12.81
CA PHE A 15 10.07 -25.61 -12.76
C PHE A 15 9.37 -25.87 -14.11
N THR A 16 8.16 -26.39 -14.06
CA THR A 16 7.29 -26.49 -15.23
C THR A 16 6.96 -25.09 -15.75
N ASP A 17 6.69 -24.96 -17.06
CA ASP A 17 6.24 -23.69 -17.65
C ASP A 17 5.02 -23.11 -16.91
N GLN A 18 4.16 -23.99 -16.38
CA GLN A 18 3.00 -23.60 -15.58
C GLN A 18 3.38 -22.99 -14.22
N GLU A 19 4.43 -23.50 -13.56
CA GLU A 19 4.93 -22.92 -12.30
C GLU A 19 5.61 -21.58 -12.53
N LEU A 20 6.36 -21.44 -13.63
CA LEU A 20 6.97 -20.17 -14.01
C LEU A 20 5.89 -19.11 -14.30
N GLN A 21 4.81 -19.48 -15.01
CA GLN A 21 3.65 -18.61 -15.24
C GLN A 21 2.93 -18.21 -13.93
N LYS A 22 2.81 -19.13 -12.97
CA LYS A 22 2.22 -18.82 -11.66
C LYS A 22 3.08 -17.86 -10.85
N LEU A 23 4.40 -18.03 -10.89
CA LEU A 23 5.33 -17.14 -10.19
C LEU A 23 5.26 -15.71 -10.76
N THR A 24 5.27 -15.57 -12.09
CA THR A 24 5.15 -14.25 -12.72
C THR A 24 3.79 -13.59 -12.44
N ALA A 25 2.70 -14.35 -12.52
CA ALA A 25 1.36 -13.85 -12.16
C ALA A 25 1.30 -13.39 -10.70
N LEU A 26 1.90 -14.13 -9.77
CA LEU A 26 1.95 -13.77 -8.36
C LEU A 26 2.73 -12.47 -8.13
N GLU A 27 3.85 -12.29 -8.84
CA GLU A 27 4.65 -11.07 -8.77
C GLU A 27 3.87 -9.85 -9.27
N ILE A 28 3.16 -9.98 -10.40
CA ILE A 28 2.30 -8.94 -10.96
C ILE A 28 1.21 -8.54 -9.95
N ILE A 29 0.48 -9.52 -9.41
CA ILE A 29 -0.60 -9.27 -8.44
C ILE A 29 -0.06 -8.61 -7.18
N LYS A 30 1.10 -9.04 -6.67
CA LYS A 30 1.74 -8.43 -5.51
C LYS A 30 2.10 -6.96 -5.79
N ALA A 31 2.66 -6.68 -6.97
CA ALA A 31 3.00 -5.31 -7.36
C ALA A 31 1.76 -4.41 -7.48
N GLU A 32 0.67 -4.91 -8.05
CA GLU A 32 -0.60 -4.17 -8.14
C GLU A 32 -1.21 -3.92 -6.75
N ASN A 33 -1.24 -4.94 -5.90
CA ASN A 33 -1.70 -4.80 -4.51
C ASN A 33 -0.87 -3.77 -3.74
N GLN A 34 0.45 -3.76 -3.94
CA GLN A 34 1.32 -2.77 -3.31
C GLN A 34 1.00 -1.35 -3.79
N LYS A 35 0.79 -1.14 -5.10
CA LYS A 35 0.38 0.16 -5.66
C LYS A 35 -0.94 0.64 -5.06
N MET A 36 -1.94 -0.25 -4.95
CA MET A 36 -3.23 0.10 -4.33
C MET A 36 -3.06 0.49 -2.86
N ARG A 37 -2.23 -0.23 -2.10
CA ARG A 37 -1.93 0.11 -0.70
C ARG A 37 -1.33 1.51 -0.58
N ILE A 38 -0.36 1.84 -1.44
CA ILE A 38 0.26 3.17 -1.48
C ILE A 38 -0.76 4.27 -1.81
N PHE A 39 -1.66 4.02 -2.76
CA PHE A 39 -2.68 4.98 -3.15
C PHE A 39 -3.68 5.29 -2.02
N LEU A 40 -4.02 4.28 -1.22
CA LEU A 40 -4.95 4.41 -0.09
C LEU A 40 -4.27 4.88 1.21
N SER A 41 -2.95 5.01 1.24
CA SER A 41 -2.21 5.52 2.40
C SER A 41 -2.20 7.04 2.43
N CYS A 42 -2.28 7.59 3.64
CA CYS A 42 -2.11 9.01 3.90
C CYS A 42 -0.75 9.49 3.37
N ARG A 43 -0.74 10.52 2.53
CA ARG A 43 0.49 11.10 1.96
C ARG A 43 1.36 11.82 2.97
N ILE A 44 0.82 12.18 4.14
CA ILE A 44 1.54 12.88 5.20
C ILE A 44 2.35 11.90 6.04
N CYS A 45 1.71 10.87 6.63
CA CYS A 45 2.42 9.92 7.48
C CYS A 45 2.87 8.64 6.77
N GLY A 46 2.28 8.28 5.63
CA GLY A 46 2.53 7.00 4.94
C GLY A 46 2.03 5.75 5.67
N ILE A 47 1.58 5.88 6.93
CA ILE A 47 1.24 4.77 7.83
C ILE A 47 -0.26 4.48 7.81
N ASN A 48 -1.07 5.51 8.09
CA ASN A 48 -2.53 5.36 8.21
C ASN A 48 -3.20 5.40 6.84
N ARG A 49 -4.33 4.70 6.70
CA ARG A 49 -5.18 4.84 5.52
C ARG A 49 -5.84 6.22 5.48
N ILE A 50 -6.17 6.68 4.28
CA ILE A 50 -6.98 7.89 4.08
C ILE A 50 -8.34 7.68 4.73
N SER A 51 -8.73 8.64 5.57
CA SER A 51 -10.00 8.61 6.33
C SER A 51 -10.60 10.00 6.53
N CYS A 52 -9.97 11.03 5.97
CA CYS A 52 -10.41 12.41 6.09
C CYS A 52 -10.31 13.11 4.73
N VAL A 53 -11.35 13.84 4.37
CA VAL A 53 -11.31 14.85 3.29
C VAL A 53 -11.38 16.24 3.91
N LEU A 54 -10.45 17.10 3.50
CA LEU A 54 -10.46 18.52 3.85
C LEU A 54 -11.51 19.22 2.99
N GLN A 55 -12.04 20.36 3.43
CA GLN A 55 -13.01 21.14 2.62
C GLN A 55 -12.53 21.49 1.21
N CYS A 56 -11.23 21.58 0.99
CA CYS A 56 -10.63 21.84 -0.32
C CYS A 56 -10.56 20.60 -1.23
N GLY A 57 -11.05 19.44 -0.77
CA GLY A 57 -11.07 18.17 -1.50
C GLY A 57 -9.83 17.28 -1.32
N HIS A 58 -8.75 17.79 -0.70
CA HIS A 58 -7.55 16.99 -0.48
C HIS A 58 -7.71 15.96 0.65
N LEU A 59 -7.08 14.80 0.46
CA LEU A 59 -7.28 13.61 1.26
C LEU A 59 -6.10 13.34 2.20
N THR A 60 -6.40 12.94 3.44
CA THR A 60 -5.41 12.53 4.44
C THR A 60 -6.03 11.56 5.46
N CYS A 61 -5.27 11.08 6.44
CA CYS A 61 -5.88 10.39 7.58
C CYS A 61 -6.34 11.40 8.64
N TRP A 62 -7.31 11.00 9.46
CA TRP A 62 -7.84 11.84 10.54
C TRP A 62 -6.75 12.38 11.49
N ASN A 63 -5.82 11.51 11.92
CA ASN A 63 -4.74 11.89 12.84
C ASN A 63 -3.82 12.96 12.27
N CYS A 64 -3.53 12.92 10.96
CA CYS A 64 -2.73 13.95 10.31
C CYS A 64 -3.56 15.18 9.95
N ALA A 65 -4.89 15.06 9.77
CA ALA A 65 -5.76 16.20 9.53
C ALA A 65 -5.91 17.06 10.79
N ASP A 66 -5.98 16.45 11.97
CA ASP A 66 -6.32 17.09 13.24
C ASP A 66 -5.46 18.34 13.55
N PRO A 67 -4.11 18.28 13.54
CA PRO A 67 -3.29 19.45 13.84
C PRO A 67 -3.16 20.46 12.68
N LEU A 68 -3.70 20.18 11.50
CA LEU A 68 -3.54 21.07 10.34
C LEU A 68 -4.48 22.27 10.41
N VAL A 69 -3.89 23.44 10.20
CA VAL A 69 -4.57 24.74 10.04
C VAL A 69 -4.76 25.09 8.56
N CYS A 70 -3.82 24.69 7.70
CA CYS A 70 -3.89 24.87 6.25
C CYS A 70 -3.64 23.54 5.52
N CYS A 71 -4.18 23.40 4.32
CA CYS A 71 -3.93 22.24 3.47
C CYS A 71 -2.49 22.26 2.95
N LEU A 72 -1.74 21.16 3.13
CA LEU A 72 -0.34 21.05 2.66
C LEU A 72 -0.19 20.92 1.13
N VAL A 73 -1.30 20.86 0.38
CA VAL A 73 -1.28 20.71 -1.09
C VAL A 73 -1.61 22.01 -1.79
N CYS A 74 -2.56 22.80 -1.26
CA CYS A 74 -3.07 24.00 -1.91
C CYS A 74 -3.10 25.23 -1.00
N ASP A 75 -2.50 25.14 0.19
CA ASP A 75 -2.38 26.21 1.20
C ASP A 75 -3.70 26.85 1.67
N THR A 76 -4.84 26.27 1.29
CA THR A 76 -6.16 26.77 1.70
C THR A 76 -6.36 26.55 3.22
N PRO A 77 -6.78 27.59 3.98
CA PRO A 77 -7.13 27.43 5.39
C PRO A 77 -8.22 26.38 5.57
N ILE A 78 -8.05 25.50 6.56
CA ILE A 78 -8.99 24.42 6.86
C ILE A 78 -10.01 24.92 7.88
N THR A 79 -11.28 25.01 7.48
CA THR A 79 -12.40 25.33 8.38
C THR A 79 -13.25 24.10 8.72
N ASN A 80 -13.28 23.09 7.83
CA ASN A 80 -14.03 21.85 7.97
C ASN A 80 -13.19 20.64 7.54
N LYS A 81 -13.44 19.52 8.23
CA LYS A 81 -12.85 18.20 8.01
C LYS A 81 -13.98 17.17 8.04
N TYR A 82 -14.00 16.25 7.09
CA TYR A 82 -15.05 15.24 7.02
C TYR A 82 -14.43 13.85 7.09
N CYS A 83 -14.93 13.03 8.02
CA CYS A 83 -14.57 11.62 8.09
C CYS A 83 -15.19 10.90 6.88
N ILE A 84 -14.38 10.12 6.18
CA ILE A 84 -14.81 9.37 4.99
C ILE A 84 -14.42 7.91 5.10
N TYR A 85 -15.22 7.06 4.48
CA TYR A 85 -14.90 5.66 4.26
C TYR A 85 -14.64 5.45 2.78
N LEU A 86 -13.38 5.17 2.42
CA LEU A 86 -13.03 4.77 1.07
C LEU A 86 -13.26 3.28 0.91
N HIS A 87 -14.29 2.94 0.15
CA HIS A 87 -14.60 1.55 -0.16
C HIS A 87 -13.47 0.97 -1.04
N PRO A 88 -12.84 -0.16 -0.66
CA PRO A 88 -11.91 -0.83 -1.56
C PRO A 88 -12.65 -1.30 -2.81
N PRO A 89 -12.02 -1.31 -4.00
CA PRO A 89 -12.68 -1.64 -5.25
C PRO A 89 -13.22 -3.09 -5.31
N TYR A 90 -12.90 -3.94 -4.33
CA TYR A 90 -13.43 -5.29 -4.20
C TYR A 90 -13.66 -5.61 -2.72
N SER A 91 -14.89 -5.41 -2.23
CA SER A 91 -15.37 -6.18 -1.09
C SER A 91 -15.82 -7.53 -1.63
N MET A 92 -15.06 -8.58 -1.30
CA MET A 92 -15.58 -9.94 -1.40
C MET A 92 -16.62 -10.06 -0.28
N GLU A 93 -17.88 -9.80 -0.60
CA GLU A 93 -19.00 -10.30 0.21
C GLU A 93 -18.92 -11.83 0.12
N ASN A 94 -18.48 -12.47 1.20
CA ASN A 94 -18.59 -13.90 1.41
C ASN A 94 -20.01 -14.25 1.89
#